data_AF-A0A7S1TU74-F1
#
_entry.id   AF-A0A7S1TU74-F1
#
_cell.length_a   1.000
_cell.length_b   1.000
_cell.length_c   1.000
_cell.angle_alpha   90.00
_cell.angle_beta   90.00
_cell.angle_gamma   90.00
#
_symmetry.space_group_name_H-M   'P 1'
#
loop_
_entity.id
_entity.type
_entity.pdbx_description
1 polymer ?
#
loop_
_entity_poly.entity_id
_entity_poly.type
_entity_poly.pdbx_seq_one_letter_code
_entity_poly.pdbx_strand_id
1 'polypeptide(L)'
;MPLSDELVASVVGAAGGDMRCAVTTLQSAAALGGVAALEREEIAELSGAVPPSVLAPFWAAVGARDFDALQRAVRDALAEGWPVDGLLRALLTTATEDDALTDETKAKFAASLAEAEGRLIDGAGEELQLLHVGASMISAA
;
A
#
# COMPACT_ATOMS: atom_id res chain seq x y z
N MET A 1 -8.53 -23.26 21.21
CA MET A 1 -9.09 -23.49 19.87
C MET A 1 -7.95 -23.31 18.87
N PRO A 2 -7.78 -24.19 17.88
CA PRO A 2 -6.73 -24.02 16.86
C PRO A 2 -7.03 -22.79 15.99
N LEU A 3 -5.98 -22.13 15.50
CA LEU A 3 -6.08 -21.07 14.50
C LEU A 3 -6.51 -21.70 13.16
N SER A 4 -7.33 -21.01 12.38
CA SER A 4 -7.65 -21.46 11.01
C SER A 4 -6.45 -21.22 10.09
N ASP A 5 -6.27 -22.10 9.11
CA ASP A 5 -5.20 -21.96 8.11
C ASP A 5 -5.33 -20.65 7.30
N GLU A 6 -6.55 -20.17 7.12
CA GLU A 6 -6.86 -18.92 6.44
C GLU A 6 -6.39 -17.68 7.24
N LEU A 7 -6.59 -17.69 8.55
CA LEU A 7 -6.09 -16.66 9.45
C LEU A 7 -4.56 -16.64 9.45
N VAL A 8 -3.94 -17.82 9.48
CA VAL A 8 -2.47 -17.96 9.41
C VAL A 8 -1.95 -17.42 8.08
N ALA A 9 -2.59 -17.75 6.95
CA ALA A 9 -2.19 -17.24 5.64
C ALA A 9 -2.30 -15.71 5.56
N SER A 10 -3.36 -15.12 6.12
CA SER A 10 -3.55 -13.67 6.14
C SER A 10 -2.48 -12.96 6.99
N VAL A 11 -2.18 -13.46 8.19
CA VAL A 11 -1.12 -12.91 9.05
C VAL A 11 0.26 -13.05 8.40
N VAL A 12 0.55 -14.20 7.76
CA VAL A 12 1.83 -14.42 7.07
C VAL A 12 1.99 -13.48 5.88
N GLY A 13 0.93 -13.30 5.09
CA GLY A 13 0.92 -12.36 3.97
C GLY A 13 1.16 -10.93 4.42
N ALA A 14 0.42 -10.50 5.45
CA ALA A 14 0.54 -9.18 6.05
C ALA A 14 1.93 -8.91 6.67
N ALA A 15 2.55 -9.93 7.27
CA ALA A 15 3.86 -9.82 7.89
C ALA A 15 5.03 -9.76 6.88
N GLY A 16 4.80 -10.07 5.60
CA GLY A 16 5.84 -10.00 4.56
C GLY A 16 7.07 -10.87 4.84
N GLY A 17 6.89 -11.99 5.57
CA GLY A 17 7.98 -12.88 5.98
C GLY A 17 8.68 -12.50 7.29
N ASP A 18 8.30 -11.41 7.95
CA ASP A 18 8.80 -11.06 9.29
C ASP A 18 8.04 -11.85 10.37
N MET A 19 8.67 -12.90 10.89
CA MET A 19 8.10 -13.71 11.97
C MET A 19 7.83 -12.90 13.26
N ARG A 20 8.60 -11.84 13.54
CA ARG A 20 8.35 -10.97 14.70
C ARG A 20 7.08 -10.15 14.50
N CYS A 21 6.89 -9.61 13.31
CA CYS A 21 5.66 -8.90 12.94
C CYS A 21 4.44 -9.82 13.10
N ALA A 22 4.48 -11.01 12.51
CA ALA A 22 3.40 -11.99 12.58
C ALA A 22 3.00 -12.35 14.03
N VAL A 23 3.99 -12.66 14.88
CA VAL A 23 3.74 -12.98 16.29
C VAL A 23 3.16 -11.78 17.05
N THR A 24 3.67 -10.58 16.79
CA THR A 24 3.19 -9.35 17.44
C THR A 24 1.75 -9.05 17.05
N THR A 25 1.39 -9.20 15.78
CA THR A 25 0.00 -9.04 15.30
C THR A 25 -0.93 -10.02 16.00
N LEU A 26 -0.57 -11.30 16.10
CA LEU A 26 -1.36 -12.31 16.81
C LEU A 26 -1.52 -12.00 18.30
N GLN A 27 -0.46 -11.51 18.95
CA GLN A 27 -0.48 -11.12 20.35
C GLN A 27 -1.38 -9.90 20.60
N SER A 28 -1.27 -8.87 19.77
CA SER A 28 -2.13 -7.68 19.84
C SER A 28 -3.60 -8.05 19.64
N ALA A 29 -3.87 -8.91 18.66
CA ALA A 29 -5.23 -9.33 18.35
C ALA A 29 -5.84 -10.21 19.45
N ALA A 30 -5.03 -11.06 20.11
CA ALA A 30 -5.44 -11.78 21.31
C ALA A 30 -5.84 -10.84 22.46
N ALA A 31 -5.15 -9.69 22.60
CA ALA A 31 -5.45 -8.70 23.64
C ALA A 31 -6.71 -7.87 23.36
N LEU A 32 -7.09 -7.69 22.09
CA LEU A 32 -8.19 -6.81 21.65
C LEU A 32 -9.59 -7.44 21.68
N GLY A 33 -9.72 -8.73 21.98
CA GLY A 33 -11.03 -9.40 21.99
C GLY A 33 -10.98 -10.91 21.72
N GLY A 34 -9.81 -11.42 21.34
CA GLY A 34 -9.54 -12.83 21.17
C GLY A 34 -9.38 -13.22 19.70
N VAL A 35 -8.43 -14.11 19.46
CA VAL A 35 -8.01 -14.55 18.10
C VAL A 35 -9.12 -15.26 17.31
N ALA A 36 -10.24 -15.59 17.96
CA ALA A 36 -11.38 -16.30 17.40
C ALA A 36 -12.42 -15.40 16.70
N ALA A 37 -12.33 -14.08 16.87
CA ALA A 37 -13.24 -13.11 16.26
C ALA A 37 -12.63 -12.36 15.07
N LEU A 38 -11.36 -12.63 14.75
CA LEU A 38 -10.61 -11.86 13.76
C LEU A 38 -11.03 -12.24 12.34
N GLU A 39 -11.75 -11.33 11.71
CA GLU A 39 -11.97 -11.34 10.27
C GLU A 39 -10.74 -10.79 9.52
N ARG A 40 -10.68 -11.05 8.21
CA ARG A 40 -9.51 -10.71 7.38
C ARG A 40 -9.21 -9.20 7.38
N GLU A 41 -10.26 -8.40 7.49
CA GLU A 41 -10.23 -6.95 7.60
C GLU A 41 -9.55 -6.47 8.88
N GLU A 42 -9.81 -7.10 10.03
CA GLU A 42 -9.18 -6.74 11.31
C GLU A 42 -7.68 -7.04 11.31
N ILE A 43 -7.24 -8.09 10.60
CA ILE A 43 -5.81 -8.37 10.40
C ILE A 43 -5.16 -7.34 9.48
N ALA A 44 -5.86 -6.92 8.42
CA ALA A 44 -5.37 -5.88 7.51
C ALA A 44 -5.20 -4.54 8.25
N GLU A 45 -6.17 -4.16 9.07
CA GLU A 45 -6.09 -2.97 9.92
C GLU A 45 -4.93 -3.06 10.92
N LEU A 46 -4.78 -4.20 11.61
CA LEU A 46 -3.70 -4.40 12.58
C LEU A 46 -2.30 -4.43 11.96
N SER A 47 -2.20 -4.85 10.70
CA SER A 47 -0.93 -4.92 9.97
C SER A 47 -0.58 -3.63 9.23
N GLY A 48 -1.50 -2.66 9.17
CA GLY A 48 -1.31 -1.44 8.38
C GLY A 48 -1.27 -1.70 6.88
N ALA A 49 -1.79 -2.84 6.43
CA ALA A 49 -1.89 -3.16 5.01
C ALA A 49 -2.88 -2.21 4.34
N VAL A 50 -2.42 -1.47 3.32
CA VAL A 50 -3.25 -0.53 2.58
C VAL A 50 -4.31 -1.30 1.78
N PRO A 51 -5.61 -1.06 1.99
CA PRO A 51 -6.65 -1.75 1.26
C PRO A 51 -6.71 -1.23 -0.19
N PRO A 52 -7.09 -2.08 -1.17
CA PRO A 52 -7.18 -1.67 -2.57
C PRO A 52 -8.12 -0.49 -2.82
N SER A 53 -9.14 -0.30 -1.97
CA SER A 53 -10.07 0.82 -2.03
C SER A 53 -9.40 2.18 -1.86
N VAL A 54 -8.31 2.27 -1.09
CA VAL A 54 -7.54 3.50 -0.87
C VAL A 54 -6.70 3.84 -2.11
N LEU A 55 -6.23 2.84 -2.85
CA LEU A 55 -5.45 3.04 -4.07
C LEU A 55 -6.32 3.26 -5.32
N ALA A 56 -7.57 2.80 -5.32
CA ALA A 56 -8.45 2.91 -6.49
C ALA A 56 -8.62 4.36 -7.01
N PRO A 57 -8.82 5.40 -6.16
CA PRO A 57 -8.86 6.80 -6.62
C PRO A 57 -7.55 7.27 -7.26
N PHE A 58 -6.40 6.82 -6.75
CA PHE A 58 -5.09 7.14 -7.31
C PHE A 58 -4.96 6.57 -8.73
N TRP A 59 -5.25 5.28 -8.91
CA TRP A 59 -5.19 4.62 -10.22
C TRP A 59 -6.21 5.18 -11.21
N ALA A 60 -7.42 5.50 -10.75
CA ALA A 60 -8.44 6.14 -11.58
C ALA A 60 -7.98 7.52 -12.07
N ALA A 61 -7.35 8.32 -11.21
CA ALA A 61 -6.82 9.64 -11.58
C ALA A 61 -5.66 9.52 -12.58
N VAL A 62 -4.77 8.55 -12.40
CA VAL A 62 -3.67 8.27 -13.34
C VAL A 62 -4.24 7.87 -14.72
N GLY A 63 -5.20 6.95 -14.77
CA GLY A 63 -5.84 6.52 -16.01
C GLY A 63 -6.62 7.65 -16.72
N ALA A 64 -7.25 8.54 -15.95
CA ALA A 64 -7.92 9.73 -16.48
C ALA A 64 -6.97 10.87 -16.86
N ARG A 65 -5.68 10.77 -16.50
CA ARG A 65 -4.68 11.83 -16.63
C ARG A 65 -5.10 13.14 -15.94
N ASP A 66 -5.82 13.01 -14.84
CA ASP A 66 -6.35 14.13 -14.07
C ASP A 66 -5.47 14.37 -12.83
N PHE A 67 -4.62 15.39 -12.92
CA PHE A 67 -3.71 15.74 -11.83
C PHE A 67 -4.46 16.29 -10.60
N ASP A 68 -5.58 16.99 -10.78
CA ASP A 68 -6.37 17.52 -9.67
C ASP A 68 -7.07 16.39 -8.93
N ALA A 69 -7.51 15.34 -9.64
CA ALA A 69 -8.00 14.11 -9.02
C ALA A 69 -6.90 13.34 -8.30
N LEU A 70 -5.71 13.27 -8.88
CA LEU A 70 -4.55 12.63 -8.27
C LEU A 70 -4.19 13.31 -6.94
N GLN A 71 -4.15 14.65 -6.94
CA GLN A 71 -3.84 15.41 -5.74
C GLN A 71 -4.87 15.21 -4.63
N ARG A 72 -6.16 15.13 -4.98
CA ARG A 72 -7.21 14.79 -4.02
C ARG A 72 -7.02 13.39 -3.45
N ALA A 73 -6.83 12.39 -4.31
CA ALA A 73 -6.61 11.01 -3.87
C ALA A 73 -5.41 10.87 -2.92
N VAL A 74 -4.28 11.52 -3.23
CA VAL A 74 -3.09 11.52 -2.35
C VAL A 74 -3.39 12.17 -1.01
N ARG A 75 -4.07 13.33 -1.00
CA ARG A 75 -4.42 14.03 0.24
C ARG A 75 -5.39 13.24 1.11
N ASP A 76 -6.37 12.59 0.49
CA ASP A 76 -7.35 11.77 1.20
C ASP A 76 -6.66 10.56 1.85
N ALA A 77 -5.78 9.86 1.11
CA ALA A 77 -4.99 8.76 1.66
C ALA A 77 -4.08 9.17 2.84
N LEU A 78 -3.44 10.35 2.75
CA LEU A 78 -2.64 10.88 3.86
C LEU A 78 -3.51 11.34 5.04
N ALA A 79 -4.68 11.94 4.78
CA ALA A 79 -5.61 12.39 5.81
C ALA A 79 -6.26 11.23 6.58
N GLU A 80 -6.43 10.08 5.92
CA GLU A 80 -6.83 8.82 6.54
C GLU A 80 -5.72 8.21 7.42
N GLY A 81 -4.48 8.71 7.33
CA GLY A 81 -3.36 8.31 8.17
C GLY A 81 -2.60 7.07 7.67
N TRP A 82 -2.73 6.71 6.40
CA TRP A 82 -2.01 5.58 5.83
C TRP A 82 -0.50 5.87 5.73
N PRO A 83 0.36 4.92 6.15
CA PRO A 83 1.81 5.09 6.06
C PRO A 83 2.25 5.14 4.60
N VAL A 84 3.11 6.12 4.27
CA VAL A 84 3.53 6.37 2.88
C VAL A 84 4.37 5.22 2.32
N ASP A 85 5.20 4.59 3.14
CA ASP A 85 5.92 3.38 2.76
C ASP A 85 4.96 2.24 2.40
N GLY A 86 3.84 2.10 3.14
CA GLY A 86 2.78 1.15 2.82
C GLY A 86 2.09 1.48 1.50
N LEU A 87 1.78 2.76 1.26
CA LEU A 87 1.17 3.24 0.02
C LEU A 87 2.08 2.96 -1.19
N LEU A 88 3.36 3.29 -1.11
CA LEU A 88 4.32 3.07 -2.20
C LEU A 88 4.48 1.57 -2.51
N ARG A 89 4.60 0.72 -1.50
CA ARG A 89 4.69 -0.73 -1.70
C ARG A 89 3.44 -1.29 -2.38
N ALA A 90 2.26 -0.90 -1.91
CA ALA A 90 1.01 -1.37 -2.47
C ALA A 90 0.79 -0.86 -3.90
N LEU A 91 1.23 0.38 -4.21
CA LEU A 91 1.27 0.91 -5.56
C LEU A 91 2.20 0.09 -6.47
N LEU A 92 3.41 -0.26 -6.01
CA LEU A 92 4.35 -1.08 -6.77
C LEU A 92 3.78 -2.47 -7.07
N THR A 93 3.21 -3.14 -6.06
CA THR A 93 2.56 -4.45 -6.23
C THR A 93 1.45 -4.38 -7.26
N THR A 94 0.54 -3.41 -7.13
CA THR A 94 -0.59 -3.23 -8.06
C THR A 94 -0.10 -2.99 -9.50
N ALA A 95 0.91 -2.14 -9.69
CA ALA A 95 1.46 -1.85 -11.01
C ALA A 95 2.17 -3.04 -11.65
N THR A 96 2.83 -3.88 -10.84
CA THR A 96 3.59 -5.03 -11.32
C THR A 96 2.64 -6.14 -11.78
N GLU A 97 1.55 -6.33 -11.06
CA GLU A 97 0.50 -7.34 -11.33
C GLU A 97 -0.46 -6.93 -12.46
N ASP A 98 -0.46 -5.66 -12.88
CA ASP A 98 -1.32 -5.19 -13.96
C ASP A 98 -0.77 -5.59 -15.34
N ASP A 99 -1.39 -6.58 -15.99
CA ASP A 99 -1.05 -7.05 -17.33
C ASP A 99 -1.38 -6.05 -18.44
N ALA A 100 -2.16 -4.99 -18.16
CA ALA A 100 -2.46 -3.94 -19.13
C ALA A 100 -1.30 -2.93 -19.30
N LEU A 101 -0.39 -2.85 -18.33
CA LEU A 101 0.78 -1.98 -18.39
C LEU A 101 1.93 -2.62 -19.15
N THR A 102 2.59 -1.85 -20.03
CA THR A 102 3.78 -2.32 -20.73
C THR A 102 4.98 -2.45 -19.79
N ASP A 103 5.92 -3.35 -20.11
CA ASP A 103 7.16 -3.50 -19.34
C ASP A 103 7.96 -2.19 -19.23
N GLU A 104 7.92 -1.35 -20.28
CA GLU A 104 8.57 -0.04 -20.27
C GLU A 104 7.90 0.92 -19.26
N THR A 105 6.56 0.93 -19.23
CA THR A 105 5.78 1.72 -18.26
C THR A 105 6.04 1.23 -16.83
N LYS A 106 6.03 -0.10 -16.61
CA LYS A 106 6.34 -0.71 -15.31
C LYS A 106 7.76 -0.34 -14.85
N ALA A 107 8.74 -0.40 -15.74
CA ALA A 107 10.13 -0.06 -15.43
C ALA A 107 10.30 1.43 -15.07
N LYS A 108 9.67 2.34 -15.83
CA LYS A 108 9.68 3.78 -15.55
C LYS A 108 9.01 4.09 -14.21
N PHE A 109 7.88 3.44 -13.94
CA PHE A 109 7.16 3.59 -12.68
C PHE A 109 8.01 3.13 -11.49
N ALA A 110 8.57 1.92 -11.57
CA ALA A 110 9.42 1.38 -10.51
C ALA A 110 10.65 2.25 -10.24
N ALA A 111 11.26 2.83 -11.28
CA ALA A 111 12.37 3.77 -11.12
C ALA A 111 11.94 5.06 -10.41
N SER A 112 10.83 5.66 -10.82
CA SER A 112 10.28 6.86 -10.17
C SER A 112 9.90 6.62 -8.71
N LEU A 113 9.36 5.44 -8.41
CA LEU A 113 9.01 5.01 -7.07
C LEU A 113 10.25 4.83 -6.18
N ALA A 114 11.30 4.19 -6.70
CA ALA A 114 12.56 4.02 -5.97
C ALA A 114 13.24 5.36 -5.65
N GLU A 115 13.21 6.33 -6.57
CA GLU A 115 13.69 7.68 -6.31
C GLU A 115 12.87 8.38 -5.21
N ALA A 116 11.55 8.23 -5.24
CA ALA A 116 10.65 8.78 -4.23
C ALA A 116 10.90 8.18 -2.86
N GLU A 117 11.07 6.85 -2.76
CA GLU A 117 11.44 6.16 -1.51
C GLU A 117 12.78 6.66 -0.97
N GLY A 118 13.80 6.80 -1.84
CA GLY A 118 15.10 7.35 -1.45
C GLY A 118 14.98 8.76 -0.86
N ARG A 119 14.17 9.61 -1.49
CA ARG A 119 13.90 10.97 -1.00
C ARG A 119 13.13 10.97 0.33
N LEU A 120 12.21 10.03 0.54
CA LEU A 120 11.50 9.90 1.82
C LEU A 120 12.44 9.49 2.95
N ILE A 121 13.38 8.59 2.68
CA ILE A 121 14.44 8.23 3.65
C ILE A 121 15.27 9.46 4.04
N ASP A 122 15.54 10.34 3.07
CA ASP A 122 16.22 11.62 3.31
C ASP A 122 15.34 12.69 3.99
N GLY A 123 14.09 12.37 4.34
CA GLY A 123 13.16 13.27 5.03
C GLY A 123 12.40 14.23 4.11
N ALA A 124 12.24 13.89 2.82
CA ALA A 124 11.41 14.66 1.91
C ALA A 124 9.91 14.59 2.27
N GLY A 125 9.14 15.57 1.79
CA GLY A 125 7.70 15.63 2.04
C GLY A 125 6.91 14.52 1.35
N GLU A 126 6.11 13.81 2.14
CA GLU A 126 5.23 12.69 1.76
C GLU A 126 4.30 12.98 0.58
N GLU A 127 3.46 14.02 0.69
CA GLU A 127 2.52 14.42 -0.37
C GLU A 127 3.24 14.66 -1.70
N LEU A 128 4.39 15.34 -1.66
CA LEU A 128 5.15 15.66 -2.87
C LEU A 128 5.75 14.42 -3.53
N GLN A 129 6.20 13.44 -2.75
CA GLN A 129 6.76 12.21 -3.30
C GLN A 129 5.67 11.32 -3.92
N LEU A 130 4.50 11.20 -3.28
CA LEU A 130 3.36 10.48 -3.85
C LEU A 130 2.85 11.14 -5.13
N LEU A 131 2.76 12.48 -5.16
CA LEU A 131 2.43 13.24 -6.36
C LEU A 131 3.46 13.06 -7.46
N HIS A 132 4.76 13.03 -7.14
CA HIS A 132 5.83 12.78 -8.11
C HIS A 132 5.65 11.43 -8.80
N VAL A 133 5.36 10.38 -8.03
CA VAL A 133 5.13 9.02 -8.54
C VAL A 133 3.87 8.95 -9.41
N GLY A 134 2.76 9.57 -9.00
CA GLY A 134 1.55 9.60 -9.82
C GLY A 134 1.71 10.42 -11.10
N ALA A 135 2.38 11.58 -11.02
CA ALA A 135 2.64 12.44 -12.18
C ALA A 135 3.57 11.79 -13.19
N SER A 136 4.58 11.04 -12.72
CA SER A 136 5.49 10.32 -13.63
C SER A 136 4.74 9.29 -14.46
N MET A 137 3.75 8.58 -13.89
CA MET A 137 2.89 7.68 -14.67
C MET A 137 1.98 8.40 -15.67
N ILE A 138 1.35 9.52 -15.28
CA ILE A 138 0.51 10.31 -16.22
C ILE A 138 1.33 10.78 -17.43
N SER A 139 2.64 11.00 -17.24
CA SER A 139 3.57 11.39 -18.30
C SER A 139 4.15 10.22 -19.12
N ALA A 140 4.18 9.02 -18.54
CA ALA A 140 4.76 7.81 -19.14
C ALA A 140 3.74 6.92 -19.89
N ALA A 141 2.44 7.10 -19.61
CA ALA A 141 1.32 6.49 -20.31
C ALA A 141 0.81 7.37 -21.47
#